data_AF-A0A7V9QPS8-F1
#
_entry.id   AF-A0A7V9QPS8-F1
#
_cell.length_a   1.000
_cell.length_b   1.000
_cell.length_c   1.000
_cell.angle_alpha   90.00
_cell.angle_beta   90.00
_cell.angle_gamma   90.00
#
_symmetry.space_group_name_H-M   'P 1'
#
loop_
_entity.id
_entity.type
_entity.pdbx_description
1 polymer ?
#
loop_
_entity_poly.entity_id
_entity_poly.type
_entity_poly.pdbx_seq_one_letter_code
_entity_poly.pdbx_strand_id
1 'polypeptide(L)'
;MKAGAMYAAITLALIGVLGWLFTLGFKTPEARQAILISGVIAFMIQMISFAIAKQIGKESIFLGWGIGALLRLFTLAVYAMLVVKALGLPANAALISMATFFFVAIIIEPLLLAK
;
A
#
# COMPACT_ATOMS: atom_id res chain seq x y z
N MET A 1 -20.42 3.08 4.80
CA MET A 1 -19.60 4.12 4.14
C MET A 1 -18.51 4.68 5.06
N LYS A 2 -18.78 4.93 6.36
CA LYS A 2 -17.81 5.51 7.32
C LYS A 2 -16.46 4.78 7.43
N ALA A 3 -16.46 3.44 7.56
CA ALA A 3 -15.21 2.67 7.72
C ALA A 3 -14.28 2.74 6.49
N GLY A 4 -14.83 2.71 5.27
CA GLY A 4 -14.04 2.81 4.04
C GLY A 4 -13.42 4.19 3.86
N ALA A 5 -14.18 5.26 4.12
CA ALA A 5 -13.66 6.63 4.07
C ALA A 5 -12.56 6.85 5.14
N MET A 6 -12.74 6.30 6.34
CA MET A 6 -11.74 6.37 7.40
C MET A 6 -10.46 5.60 7.04
N TYR A 7 -10.60 4.40 6.47
CA TYR A 7 -9.44 3.64 5.98
C TYR A 7 -8.71 4.37 4.86
N ALA A 8 -9.43 4.98 3.92
CA ALA A 8 -8.85 5.80 2.86
C ALA A 8 -8.08 6.98 3.42
N ALA A 9 -8.68 7.74 4.35
CA ALA A 9 -8.03 8.90 4.97
C ALA A 9 -6.75 8.50 5.74
N ILE A 10 -6.82 7.45 6.56
CA ILE A 10 -5.66 6.97 7.33
C ILE A 10 -4.57 6.46 6.39
N THR A 11 -4.92 5.66 5.37
CA THR A 11 -3.95 5.12 4.41
C THR A 11 -3.26 6.25 3.65
N LEU A 12 -4.03 7.25 3.19
CA LEU A 12 -3.48 8.40 2.48
C LEU A 12 -2.53 9.20 3.38
N ALA A 13 -2.92 9.45 4.64
CA ALA A 13 -2.08 10.14 5.60
C ALA A 13 -0.77 9.38 5.87
N LEU A 14 -0.83 8.06 6.05
CA LEU A 14 0.35 7.23 6.25
C LEU A 14 1.28 7.24 5.04
N ILE A 15 0.74 7.06 3.83
CA ILE A 15 1.53 7.11 2.60
C ILE A 15 2.18 8.49 2.45
N GLY A 16 1.45 9.57 2.75
CA GLY A 16 1.99 10.93 2.72
C GLY A 16 3.14 11.13 3.70
N VAL A 17 2.96 10.75 4.96
CA VAL A 17 3.98 10.88 6.01
C VAL A 17 5.21 10.01 5.72
N LEU A 18 5.01 8.73 5.39
CA LEU A 18 6.10 7.81 5.09
C LEU A 18 6.82 8.19 3.81
N GLY A 19 6.09 8.60 2.78
CA GLY A 19 6.65 9.10 1.53
C GLY A 19 7.53 10.32 1.77
N TRP A 20 7.06 11.28 2.56
CA TRP A 20 7.86 12.43 2.97
C TRP A 20 9.12 12.02 3.73
N LEU A 21 9.02 11.11 4.71
CA LEU A 21 10.18 10.59 5.44
C LEU A 21 11.19 9.92 4.50
N PHE A 22 10.74 9.15 3.51
CA PHE A 22 11.63 8.56 2.53
C PHE A 22 12.39 9.62 1.71
N THR A 23 11.78 10.78 1.42
CA THR A 23 12.48 11.85 0.68
C THR A 23 13.66 12.47 1.44
N LEU A 24 13.74 12.27 2.76
CA LEU A 24 14.88 12.72 3.58
C LEU A 24 16.13 11.86 3.32
N GLY A 25 15.94 10.55 3.09
CA GLY A 25 17.01 9.60 2.75
C GLY A 25 17.27 9.50 1.24
N PHE A 26 16.20 9.41 0.45
CA PHE A 26 16.24 9.32 -1.00
C PHE A 26 16.14 10.72 -1.64
N LYS A 27 17.31 11.32 -1.90
CA LYS A 27 17.39 12.74 -2.28
C LYS A 27 17.26 12.99 -3.79
N THR A 28 17.45 11.99 -4.64
CA THR A 28 17.44 12.20 -6.10
C THR A 28 16.01 12.37 -6.63
N PRO A 29 15.81 13.11 -7.74
CA PRO A 29 14.50 13.27 -8.37
C PRO A 29 13.84 11.95 -8.77
N GLU A 30 14.62 11.01 -9.29
CA GLU A 30 14.15 9.70 -9.76
C GLU A 30 13.65 8.85 -8.59
N ALA A 31 14.34 8.94 -7.45
CA ALA A 31 13.93 8.23 -6.24
C ALA A 31 12.64 8.82 -5.66
N ARG A 32 12.46 10.15 -5.69
CA ARG A 32 11.20 10.80 -5.31
C ARG A 32 10.05 10.40 -6.22
N GLN A 33 10.29 10.31 -7.52
CA GLN A 33 9.31 9.83 -8.48
C GLN A 33 8.93 8.36 -8.19
N ALA A 34 9.92 7.51 -7.90
CA ALA A 34 9.66 6.13 -7.52
C ALA A 34 8.80 6.01 -6.25
N ILE A 35 9.07 6.84 -5.23
CA ILE A 35 8.28 6.90 -3.99
C ILE A 35 6.84 7.34 -4.29
N LEU A 36 6.66 8.38 -5.11
CA LEU A 36 5.34 8.88 -5.49
C LEU A 36 4.51 7.82 -6.23
N ILE A 37 5.10 7.19 -7.25
CA ILE A 37 4.44 6.12 -8.02
C ILE A 37 4.08 4.95 -7.11
N SER A 38 5.00 4.54 -6.24
CA SER A 38 4.76 3.49 -5.24
C SER A 38 3.59 3.86 -4.33
N GLY A 39 3.53 5.11 -3.86
CA GLY A 39 2.44 5.60 -3.02
C GLY A 39 1.08 5.56 -3.70
N VAL A 40 0.99 6.00 -4.96
CA VAL A 40 -0.25 5.97 -5.73
C VAL A 40 -0.75 4.53 -5.92
N ILE A 41 0.12 3.62 -6.35
CA ILE A 41 -0.25 2.22 -6.57
C ILE A 41 -0.62 1.57 -5.23
N ALA A 42 0.16 1.82 -4.17
CA ALA A 42 -0.10 1.27 -2.85
C ALA A 42 -1.47 1.72 -2.32
N PHE A 43 -1.83 2.98 -2.51
CA PHE A 43 -3.14 3.50 -2.11
C PHE A 43 -4.29 2.78 -2.83
N MET A 44 -4.18 2.62 -4.15
CA MET A 44 -5.22 1.95 -4.96
C MET A 44 -5.42 0.49 -4.53
N ILE A 45 -4.32 -0.25 -4.37
CA ILE A 45 -4.38 -1.66 -3.95
C ILE A 45 -4.93 -1.80 -2.55
N GLN A 46 -4.66 -0.83 -1.67
CA GLN A 46 -5.15 -0.86 -0.30
C GLN A 46 -6.67 -0.70 -0.28
N MET A 47 -7.21 0.20 -1.11
CA MET A 47 -8.66 0.38 -1.21
C MET A 47 -9.34 -0.88 -1.76
N ILE A 48 -8.72 -1.54 -2.75
CA ILE A 48 -9.22 -2.80 -3.32
C ILE A 48 -9.17 -3.92 -2.26
N SER A 49 -8.04 -4.09 -1.58
CA SER A 49 -7.85 -5.07 -0.50
C SER A 49 -8.91 -4.91 0.58
N PHE A 50 -9.10 -3.69 1.07
CA PHE A 50 -10.07 -3.41 2.12
C PHE A 50 -11.50 -3.65 1.66
N ALA A 51 -11.83 -3.29 0.41
CA ALA A 51 -13.15 -3.55 -0.16
C ALA A 51 -13.45 -5.04 -0.28
N ILE A 52 -12.45 -5.86 -0.65
CA ILE A 52 -12.57 -7.33 -0.68
C ILE A 52 -12.74 -7.88 0.74
N ALA A 53 -11.87 -7.51 1.66
CA ALA A 53 -11.91 -7.99 3.04
C ALA A 53 -13.22 -7.65 3.74
N LYS A 54 -13.79 -6.48 3.45
CA LYS A 54 -15.09 -6.05 3.97
C LYS A 54 -16.25 -6.87 3.43
N GLN A 55 -16.19 -7.35 2.18
CA GLN A 55 -17.24 -8.19 1.59
C GLN A 55 -17.28 -9.60 2.20
N ILE A 56 -16.12 -10.11 2.63
CA ILE A 56 -16.02 -11.42 3.30
C ILE A 56 -16.68 -11.42 4.68
N GLY A 57 -16.78 -10.25 5.31
CA GLY A 57 -17.54 -10.08 6.55
C GLY A 57 -16.76 -10.44 7.82
N LYS A 58 -17.35 -10.09 8.97
CA LYS A 58 -16.67 -10.11 10.28
C LYS A 58 -16.41 -11.51 10.83
N GLU A 59 -17.18 -12.50 10.42
CA GLU A 59 -17.00 -13.89 10.85
C GLU A 59 -15.73 -14.52 10.25
N SER A 60 -15.22 -13.96 9.16
CA SER A 60 -14.07 -14.44 8.41
C SER A 60 -13.00 -13.35 8.21
N ILE A 61 -12.77 -12.52 9.23
CA ILE A 61 -11.80 -11.39 9.19
C ILE A 61 -10.42 -11.87 8.75
N PHE A 62 -9.93 -12.98 9.29
CA PHE A 62 -8.61 -13.51 8.95
C PHE A 62 -8.51 -13.98 7.49
N LEU A 63 -9.60 -14.49 6.91
CA LEU A 63 -9.64 -14.87 5.50
C LEU A 63 -9.55 -13.63 4.61
N GLY A 64 -10.34 -12.58 4.91
CA GLY A 64 -10.31 -11.33 4.16
C GLY A 64 -8.95 -10.62 4.27
N TRP A 65 -8.39 -10.58 5.47
CA TRP A 65 -7.05 -10.04 5.72
C TRP A 65 -5.96 -10.84 4.99
N GLY A 66 -6.05 -12.18 5.00
CA GLY A 66 -5.13 -13.06 4.29
C GLY A 66 -5.17 -12.87 2.76
N ILE A 67 -6.37 -12.74 2.18
CA ILE A 67 -6.53 -12.41 0.75
C ILE A 67 -5.90 -11.05 0.43
N GLY A 68 -6.11 -10.06 1.29
CA GLY A 68 -5.46 -8.75 1.17
C GLY A 68 -3.92 -8.84 1.20
N ALA A 69 -3.38 -9.66 2.10
CA ALA A 69 -1.93 -9.91 2.17
C ALA A 69 -1.39 -10.54 0.88
N LEU A 70 -2.10 -11.53 0.33
CA LEU A 70 -1.74 -12.16 -0.95
C LEU A 70 -1.78 -11.16 -2.11
N LEU A 71 -2.82 -10.30 -2.17
CA LEU A 71 -2.93 -9.26 -3.18
C LEU A 71 -1.74 -8.27 -3.13
N ARG A 72 -1.29 -7.89 -1.93
CA ARG A 72 -0.13 -7.01 -1.75
C ARG A 72 1.16 -7.68 -2.19
N LEU A 73 1.37 -8.94 -1.81
CA LEU A 73 2.55 -9.71 -2.23
C LEU A 73 2.59 -9.87 -3.76
N PHE A 74 1.45 -10.24 -4.36
CA PHE A 74 1.30 -10.33 -5.80
C PHE A 74 1.58 -8.98 -6.47
N THR A 75 1.01 -7.90 -5.95
CA THR A 75 1.26 -6.55 -6.49
C THR A 75 2.74 -6.20 -6.38
N LEU A 76 3.40 -6.46 -5.25
CA LEU A 76 4.81 -6.15 -5.07
C LEU A 76 5.68 -6.89 -6.11
N ALA A 77 5.40 -8.17 -6.36
CA ALA A 77 6.09 -8.95 -7.38
C ALA A 77 5.85 -8.38 -8.79
N VAL A 78 4.61 -8.10 -9.15
CA VAL A 78 4.25 -7.49 -10.45
C VAL A 78 4.86 -6.11 -10.62
N TYR A 79 4.84 -5.29 -9.56
CA TYR A 79 5.43 -3.95 -9.53
C TYR A 79 6.94 -4.02 -9.76
N ALA A 80 7.64 -4.94 -9.09
CA ALA A 80 9.07 -5.14 -9.26
C ALA A 80 9.44 -5.58 -10.69
N MET A 81 8.68 -6.52 -11.27
CA MET A 81 9.01 -7.07 -12.58
C MET A 81 8.61 -6.16 -13.74
N LEU A 82 7.45 -5.50 -13.64
CA LEU A 82 6.85 -4.77 -14.76
C LEU A 82 7.05 -3.26 -14.60
N VAL A 83 6.66 -2.68 -13.47
CA VAL A 83 6.60 -1.22 -13.32
C VAL A 83 7.99 -0.62 -13.13
N VAL A 84 8.78 -1.17 -12.22
CA VAL A 84 10.16 -0.69 -11.97
C VAL A 84 10.99 -0.76 -13.25
N LYS A 85 10.88 -1.88 -13.99
CA LYS A 85 11.60 -2.08 -15.25
C LYS A 85 11.08 -1.18 -16.38
N ALA A 86 9.77 -1.09 -16.58
CA ALA A 86 9.19 -0.31 -17.67
C ALA A 86 9.43 1.20 -17.52
N LEU A 87 9.48 1.70 -16.29
CA LEU A 87 9.66 3.12 -15.99
C LEU A 87 11.09 3.50 -15.63
N GLY A 88 12.03 2.55 -15.61
CA GLY A 88 13.43 2.80 -15.26
C GLY A 88 13.63 3.34 -13.84
N LEU A 89 12.76 2.95 -12.90
CA LEU A 89 12.78 3.50 -11.54
C LEU A 89 13.96 2.94 -10.73
N PRO A 90 14.55 3.74 -9.81
CA PRO A 90 15.51 3.23 -8.83
C PRO A 90 14.87 2.13 -7.97
N ALA A 91 15.28 0.87 -8.20
CA ALA A 91 14.64 -0.29 -7.58
C ALA A 91 14.67 -0.25 -6.05
N ASN A 92 15.74 0.29 -5.46
CA ASN A 92 15.86 0.45 -4.01
C ASN A 92 14.76 1.36 -3.44
N ALA A 93 14.57 2.56 -3.99
CA ALA A 93 13.56 3.51 -3.54
C ALA A 93 12.15 2.98 -3.81
N ALA A 94 11.93 2.41 -5.00
CA ALA A 94 10.64 1.87 -5.42
C ALA A 94 10.17 0.73 -4.50
N LEU A 95 10.98 -0.32 -4.34
CA LEU A 95 10.57 -1.52 -3.62
C LEU A 95 10.48 -1.32 -2.12
N ILE A 96 11.43 -0.58 -1.52
CA ILE A 96 11.40 -0.30 -0.08
C ILE A 96 10.18 0.54 0.25
N SER A 97 9.92 1.62 -0.49
CA SER A 97 8.77 2.48 -0.23
C SER A 97 7.43 1.74 -0.41
N MET A 98 7.26 0.99 -1.51
CA MET A 98 6.09 0.16 -1.78
C MET A 98 5.83 -0.86 -0.66
N ALA A 99 6.86 -1.63 -0.28
CA ALA A 99 6.74 -2.61 0.79
C ALA A 99 6.34 -1.93 2.10
N THR A 100 7.00 -0.84 2.48
CA THR A 100 6.67 -0.10 3.70
C THR A 100 5.23 0.42 3.69
N PHE A 101 4.74 1.00 2.59
CA PHE A 101 3.35 1.44 2.49
C PHE A 101 2.36 0.28 2.67
N PHE A 102 2.65 -0.88 2.09
CA PHE A 102 1.83 -2.08 2.27
C PHE A 102 1.81 -2.58 3.71
N PHE A 103 2.99 -2.72 4.33
CA PHE A 103 3.13 -3.24 5.69
C PHE A 103 2.54 -2.32 6.76
N VAL A 104 2.64 -1.01 6.60
CA VAL A 104 2.03 -0.10 7.58
C VAL A 104 0.51 -0.07 7.44
N ALA A 105 -0.01 -0.09 6.21
CA ALA A 105 -1.46 -0.06 5.99
C ALA A 105 -2.16 -1.35 6.43
N ILE A 106 -1.53 -2.53 6.29
CA ILE A 106 -2.11 -3.82 6.68
C ILE A 106 -2.32 -3.95 8.21
N ILE A 107 -1.58 -3.20 9.02
CA ILE A 107 -1.73 -3.19 10.49
C ILE A 107 -3.06 -2.54 10.90
N ILE A 108 -3.52 -1.54 10.16
CA ILE A 108 -4.74 -0.78 10.48
C ILE A 108 -6.00 -1.50 9.99
N GLU A 109 -5.87 -2.34 8.97
CA GLU A 109 -6.98 -3.02 8.31
C GLU A 109 -7.85 -3.84 9.29
N PRO A 110 -7.30 -4.73 10.17
CA PRO A 110 -8.11 -5.47 11.15
C PRO A 110 -8.92 -4.59 12.10
N LEU A 111 -8.35 -3.46 12.55
CA LEU A 111 -8.99 -2.53 13.49
C LEU A 111 -10.23 -1.87 12.88
N LEU A 112 -10.27 -1.70 11.57
CA LEU A 112 -11.39 -1.09 10.85
C LEU A 112 -12.37 -2.12 10.29
N LEU A 113 -11.92 -3.35 10.02
CA LEU A 113 -12.80 -4.45 9.63
C LEU A 113 -13.64 -4.97 10.81
N ALA A 114 -13.12 -4.88 12.04
CA ALA A 114 -13.86 -5.27 13.24
C ALA A 114 -15.02 -4.31 13.59
N LYS A 115 -14.96 -3.05 13.14
CA LYS A 115 -15.99 -2.02 13.37
C LYS A 115 -17.21 -2.19 12.48
#